data_AF-A0ABD1UCW9-F1
#
_entry.id   AF-A0ABD1UCW9-F1
#
_cell.length_a   1.000
_cell.length_b   1.000
_cell.length_c   1.000
_cell.angle_alpha   90.00
_cell.angle_beta   90.00
_cell.angle_gamma   90.00
#
_symmetry.space_group_name_H-M   'P 1'
#
loop_
_entity.id
_entity.type
_entity.pdbx_description
1 polymer ?
#
loop_
_entity_poly.entity_id
_entity_poly.type
_entity_poly.pdbx_seq_one_letter_code
_entity_poly.pdbx_strand_id
1 'polypeptide(L)'
;MKTRAHWILGHFDIANWHLDVYNSSYKTIRDVVVMDATQPLLNIIPHLLRQSNVLKFEAPDSPLSSRLCKGTPQQTNGGDCGIFITKYAEYIHQKKISTMPNPLDTKLARHNMAVQLYKYATEKPDIQ
;
A
#
# COMPACT_ATOMS: atom_id res chain seq x y z
N MET A 1 25.83 6.46 -4.73
CA MET A 1 24.99 5.32 -4.30
C MET A 1 23.71 5.36 -5.11
N LYS A 2 23.38 4.32 -5.92
CA LYS A 2 22.07 4.26 -6.58
C LYS A 2 21.02 4.04 -5.49
N THR A 3 20.12 5.00 -5.28
CA THR A 3 18.93 4.83 -4.44
C THR A 3 18.14 3.65 -5.01
N ARG A 4 18.04 2.55 -4.26
CA ARG A 4 17.14 1.46 -4.65
C ARG A 4 15.71 1.94 -4.42
N ALA A 5 15.02 2.26 -5.50
CA ALA A 5 13.60 2.58 -5.43
C ALA A 5 12.84 1.39 -4.82
N HIS A 6 12.02 1.65 -3.82
CA HIS A 6 11.26 0.64 -3.10
C HIS A 6 9.83 1.13 -2.92
N TRP A 7 8.86 0.29 -3.30
CA TRP A 7 7.45 0.59 -3.14
C TRP A 7 6.98 0.10 -1.77
N ILE A 8 6.25 0.96 -1.06
CA ILE A 8 5.56 0.66 0.21
C ILE A 8 4.07 0.93 0.04
N LEU A 9 3.23 0.29 0.85
CA LEU A 9 1.80 0.55 0.88
C LEU A 9 1.42 1.19 2.21
N GLY A 10 0.80 2.37 2.17
CA GLY A 10 0.08 2.96 3.29
C GLY A 10 -1.42 2.72 3.12
N HIS A 11 -2.03 1.98 4.03
CA HIS A 11 -3.48 1.78 4.10
C HIS A 11 -4.05 2.70 5.18
N PHE A 12 -4.74 3.75 4.74
CA PHE A 12 -5.33 4.73 5.65
C PHE A 12 -6.74 4.31 6.03
N ASP A 13 -6.91 3.92 7.30
CA ASP A 13 -8.21 3.68 7.91
C ASP A 13 -8.77 5.00 8.43
N ILE A 14 -9.69 5.57 7.63
CA ILE A 14 -10.35 6.85 7.91
C ILE A 14 -11.17 6.76 9.21
N ALA A 15 -11.82 5.61 9.48
CA ALA A 15 -12.69 5.45 10.64
C ALA A 15 -11.90 5.43 11.94
N ASN A 16 -10.72 4.81 11.93
CA ASN A 16 -9.84 4.72 13.09
C ASN A 16 -8.73 5.79 13.12
N TRP A 17 -8.70 6.70 12.13
CA TRP A 17 -7.68 7.73 11.99
C TRP A 17 -6.24 7.17 12.09
N HIS A 18 -5.99 6.08 11.37
CA HIS A 18 -4.79 5.25 11.50
C HIS A 18 -4.19 4.86 10.15
N LEU A 19 -2.87 4.93 10.03
CA LEU A 19 -2.12 4.50 8.85
C LEU A 19 -1.38 3.18 9.11
N ASP A 20 -1.87 2.11 8.48
CA ASP A 20 -1.18 0.84 8.39
C ASP A 20 -0.12 0.88 7.28
N VAL A 21 1.14 0.62 7.62
CA VAL A 21 2.25 0.63 6.67
C VAL A 21 2.74 -0.79 6.39
N TYR A 22 2.80 -1.17 5.12
CA TYR A 22 3.25 -2.49 4.69
C TYR A 22 4.57 -2.40 3.93
N ASN A 23 5.54 -3.19 4.39
CA ASN A 23 6.87 -3.31 3.79
C ASN A 23 7.13 -4.77 3.37
N SER A 24 7.29 -5.01 2.08
CA SER A 24 7.59 -6.34 1.53
C SER A 24 9.07 -6.70 1.56
N SER A 25 9.96 -5.78 1.94
CA SER A 25 11.42 -5.96 1.83
C SER A 25 12.17 -5.60 3.11
N TYR A 26 11.66 -6.00 4.29
CA TYR A 26 12.27 -5.58 5.57
C TYR A 26 13.76 -5.97 5.69
N LYS A 27 14.18 -7.05 5.01
CA LYS A 27 15.57 -7.52 4.99
C LYS A 27 16.49 -6.60 4.19
N THR A 28 15.97 -5.90 3.19
CA THR A 28 16.74 -5.02 2.31
C THR A 28 16.60 -3.56 2.73
N ILE A 29 15.37 -3.14 3.02
CA ILE A 29 15.02 -1.80 3.46
C ILE A 29 14.48 -1.91 4.88
N ARG A 30 15.29 -1.46 5.84
CA ARG A 30 14.97 -1.53 7.26
C ARG A 30 13.69 -0.74 7.54
N ASP A 31 12.90 -1.29 8.43
CA ASP A 31 11.61 -0.75 8.86
C ASP A 31 11.70 0.67 9.42
N VAL A 32 12.79 1.02 10.10
CA VAL A 32 13.03 2.41 10.55
C VAL A 32 13.07 3.39 9.37
N VAL A 33 13.69 3.01 8.26
CA VAL A 33 13.77 3.86 7.06
C VAL A 33 12.40 4.02 6.41
N VAL A 34 11.59 2.94 6.42
CA VAL A 34 10.22 3.01 5.93
C VAL A 34 9.38 3.93 6.80
N MET A 35 9.47 3.82 8.12
CA MET A 35 8.69 4.66 9.04
C MET A 35 9.14 6.12 9.01
N ASP A 36 10.44 6.40 8.89
CA ASP A 36 10.95 7.77 8.72
C ASP A 36 10.40 8.40 7.44
N ALA A 37 10.34 7.63 6.35
CA ALA A 37 9.77 8.09 5.08
C ALA A 37 8.25 8.34 5.13
N THR A 38 7.52 7.70 6.06
CA THR A 38 6.07 7.90 6.22
C THR A 38 5.72 9.04 7.17
N GLN A 39 6.64 9.48 8.05
CA GLN A 39 6.39 10.55 9.02
C GLN A 39 5.77 11.83 8.44
N PRO A 40 6.24 12.37 7.29
CA PRO A 40 5.64 13.57 6.71
C PRO A 40 4.16 13.36 6.33
N LEU A 41 3.79 12.15 5.88
CA LEU A 41 2.44 11.83 5.45
C LEU A 41 1.44 11.82 6.61
N LEU A 42 1.88 11.46 7.83
CA LEU A 42 1.03 11.44 9.02
C LEU A 42 0.49 12.83 9.37
N ASN A 43 1.21 13.88 8.98
CA ASN A 43 0.84 15.27 9.23
C ASN A 43 0.10 15.87 8.03
N ILE A 44 0.55 15.56 6.81
CA ILE A 44 0.01 16.15 5.58
C ILE A 44 -1.40 15.61 5.26
N ILE A 45 -1.63 14.31 5.40
CA ILE A 45 -2.93 13.69 5.05
C ILE A 45 -4.09 14.33 5.81
N PRO A 46 -4.06 14.47 7.15
CA PRO A 46 -5.09 15.19 7.91
C PRO A 46 -5.36 16.60 7.39
N HIS A 47 -4.31 17.36 7.09
CA HIS A 47 -4.43 18.73 6.62
C HIS A 47 -5.14 18.79 5.25
N LEU A 48 -4.73 17.95 4.31
CA LEU A 48 -5.33 17.89 2.97
C LEU A 48 -6.81 17.49 3.04
N LEU A 49 -7.17 16.54 3.90
CA LEU A 49 -8.56 16.08 4.03
C LEU A 49 -9.50 17.13 4.62
N ARG A 50 -9.00 17.95 5.56
CA ARG A 50 -9.75 19.10 6.10
C ARG A 50 -10.01 20.15 5.02
N GLN A 51 -9.04 20.37 4.13
CA GLN A 51 -9.18 21.35 3.05
C GLN A 51 -10.07 20.85 1.89
N SER A 52 -10.16 19.54 1.67
CA SER A 52 -10.83 18.99 0.49
C SER A 52 -12.35 18.87 0.60
N ASN A 53 -12.96 19.20 1.75
CA ASN A 53 -14.40 19.01 2.02
C ASN A 53 -14.94 17.59 1.72
N VAL A 54 -14.05 16.59 1.64
CA VAL A 54 -14.43 15.19 1.33
C VAL A 54 -14.99 14.46 2.55
N LEU A 55 -14.64 14.92 3.75
CA LEU A 55 -15.05 14.30 4.98
C LEU A 55 -16.45 14.78 5.36
N LYS A 56 -17.34 13.83 5.63
CA LYS A 56 -18.68 14.09 6.17
C LYS A 56 -18.70 14.22 7.70
N PHE A 57 -17.52 14.28 8.30
CA PHE A 57 -17.31 14.37 9.73
C PHE A 57 -16.11 15.28 10.01
N GLU A 58 -16.01 15.80 11.22
CA GLU A 58 -14.86 16.62 11.64
C GLU A 58 -13.62 15.74 11.80
N ALA A 59 -12.60 15.98 10.98
CA ALA A 59 -11.31 15.32 11.11
C ALA A 59 -10.65 15.69 12.46
N PRO A 60 -10.10 14.71 13.21
CA PRO A 60 -9.27 14.99 14.36
C PRO A 60 -8.13 15.95 14.02
N ASP A 61 -7.81 16.88 14.93
CA ASP A 61 -6.70 17.83 14.76
C ASP A 61 -5.31 17.19 14.89
N SER A 62 -5.24 16.00 15.49
CA SER A 62 -4.01 15.25 15.70
C SER A 62 -3.43 14.66 14.41
N PRO A 63 -2.09 14.46 14.36
CA PRO A 63 -1.46 13.63 13.34
C PRO A 63 -2.05 12.21 13.32
N LEU A 64 -1.99 11.55 12.16
CA LEU A 64 -2.35 10.14 12.07
C LEU A 64 -1.46 9.29 12.97
N SER A 65 -2.09 8.41 13.74
CA SER A 65 -1.35 7.29 14.34
C SER A 65 -0.90 6.35 13.21
N SER A 66 0.23 5.66 13.39
CA SER A 66 0.69 4.69 12.39
C SER A 66 1.30 3.46 13.02
N ARG A 67 1.27 2.35 12.28
CA ARG A 67 2.02 1.14 12.65
C ARG A 67 2.57 0.48 11.40
N LEU A 68 3.73 -0.15 11.57
CA LEU A 68 4.23 -1.05 10.56
C LEU A 68 3.62 -2.44 10.74
N CYS A 69 2.92 -2.93 9.72
CA CYS A 69 2.34 -4.25 9.70
C CYS A 69 3.43 -5.33 9.58
N LYS A 70 3.42 -6.29 10.49
CA LYS A 70 4.34 -7.43 10.55
C LYS A 70 3.64 -8.71 10.13
N GLY A 71 4.43 -9.76 9.85
CA GLY A 71 3.90 -11.08 9.52
C GLY A 71 3.29 -11.18 8.11
N THR A 72 3.48 -10.18 7.27
CA THR A 72 2.99 -10.18 5.89
C THR A 72 4.00 -10.86 4.96
N PRO A 73 3.55 -11.46 3.83
CA PRO A 73 4.44 -12.13 2.89
C PRO A 73 5.59 -11.25 2.43
N GLN A 74 6.80 -11.79 2.28
CA GLN A 74 8.00 -11.00 2.01
C GLN A 74 8.59 -11.32 0.64
N GLN A 75 9.12 -10.29 -0.03
CA GLN A 75 9.87 -10.45 -1.26
C GLN A 75 11.27 -10.97 -0.97
N THR A 76 11.79 -11.79 -1.87
CA THR A 76 13.14 -12.36 -1.78
C THR A 76 14.11 -11.76 -2.81
N ASN A 77 13.63 -10.88 -3.69
CA ASN A 77 14.41 -10.23 -4.73
C ASN A 77 14.26 -8.70 -4.68
N GLY A 78 15.01 -7.96 -5.51
CA GLY A 78 14.98 -6.49 -5.53
C GLY A 78 13.87 -5.85 -6.37
N GLY A 79 13.11 -6.61 -7.17
CA GLY A 79 12.23 -6.07 -8.21
C GLY A 79 10.73 -6.20 -7.95
N ASP A 80 10.33 -7.01 -6.97
CA ASP A 80 8.92 -7.42 -6.82
C ASP A 80 8.10 -6.52 -5.88
N CYS A 81 8.69 -5.48 -5.27
CA CYS A 81 7.98 -4.62 -4.33
C CYS A 81 6.65 -4.07 -4.88
N GLY A 82 6.61 -3.72 -6.18
CA GLY A 82 5.38 -3.29 -6.86
C GLY A 82 4.27 -4.35 -6.87
N ILE A 83 4.58 -5.62 -7.18
CA ILE A 83 3.54 -6.66 -7.19
C ILE A 83 3.09 -7.03 -5.77
N PHE A 84 4.00 -6.95 -4.79
CA PHE A 84 3.65 -7.17 -3.39
C PHE A 84 2.69 -6.10 -2.86
N ILE A 85 2.94 -4.80 -3.10
CA ILE A 85 2.02 -3.75 -2.65
C ILE A 85 0.64 -3.87 -3.30
N THR A 86 0.57 -4.24 -4.59
CA THR A 86 -0.71 -4.48 -5.27
C THR A 86 -1.46 -5.66 -4.65
N LYS A 87 -0.77 -6.76 -4.36
CA LYS A 87 -1.38 -7.92 -3.71
C LYS A 87 -1.76 -7.63 -2.25
N TYR A 88 -0.99 -6.84 -1.50
CA TYR A 88 -1.43 -6.37 -0.20
C TYR A 88 -2.75 -5.60 -0.31
N ALA A 89 -2.84 -4.62 -1.22
CA ALA A 89 -4.07 -3.85 -1.42
C ALA A 89 -5.27 -4.74 -1.76
N GLU A 90 -5.10 -5.71 -2.66
CA GLU A 90 -6.14 -6.68 -3.04
C GLU A 90 -6.63 -7.49 -1.83
N TYR A 91 -5.73 -8.06 -1.05
CA TYR A 91 -6.09 -8.89 0.10
C TYR A 91 -6.61 -8.07 1.29
N ILE A 92 -6.12 -6.84 1.48
CA ILE A 92 -6.65 -5.90 2.49
C ILE A 92 -8.09 -5.52 2.16
N HIS A 93 -8.38 -5.18 0.90
CA HIS A 93 -9.73 -4.86 0.45
C HIS A 93 -10.71 -6.02 0.70
N GLN A 94 -10.24 -7.26 0.53
CA GLN A 94 -11.01 -8.46 0.80
C GLN A 94 -11.04 -8.87 2.29
N LYS A 95 -10.39 -8.11 3.19
CA LYS A 95 -10.19 -8.44 4.61
C LYS A 95 -9.53 -9.80 4.86
N LYS A 96 -8.58 -10.17 3.98
CA LYS A 96 -7.93 -11.48 3.91
C LYS A 96 -6.41 -11.43 3.90
N ILE A 97 -5.78 -10.34 4.34
CA ILE A 97 -4.31 -10.19 4.31
C ILE A 97 -3.54 -11.37 4.96
N SER A 98 -4.10 -11.99 6.00
CA SER A 98 -3.54 -13.17 6.67
C SER A 98 -3.50 -14.43 5.81
N THR A 99 -4.28 -14.49 4.73
CA THR A 99 -4.34 -15.64 3.81
C THR A 99 -3.51 -15.43 2.55
N MET A 100 -2.76 -14.32 2.45
CA MET A 100 -1.92 -14.05 1.30
C MET A 100 -0.77 -15.07 1.24
N PRO A 101 -0.52 -15.73 0.09
CA PRO A 101 0.53 -16.75 -0.03
C PRO A 101 1.92 -16.22 0.34
N ASN A 102 2.67 -17.04 1.09
CA ASN A 102 4.06 -16.80 1.44
C ASN A 102 4.86 -18.13 1.30
N PRO A 103 5.62 -18.33 0.21
CA PRO A 103 5.98 -17.34 -0.80
C PRO A 103 4.82 -17.01 -1.77
N LEU A 104 4.81 -15.78 -2.27
CA LEU A 104 3.95 -15.36 -3.38
C LEU A 104 4.55 -15.82 -4.71
N ASP A 105 3.77 -16.46 -5.57
CA ASP A 105 4.16 -16.66 -6.97
C ASP A 105 4.07 -15.32 -7.73
N THR A 106 5.18 -14.58 -7.76
CA THR A 106 5.23 -13.26 -8.36
C THR A 106 5.15 -13.28 -9.88
N LYS A 107 5.52 -14.40 -10.54
CA LYS A 107 5.37 -14.55 -11.99
C LYS A 107 3.91 -14.67 -12.36
N LEU A 108 3.19 -15.58 -11.70
CA LEU A 108 1.76 -15.75 -11.91
C LEU A 108 0.99 -14.49 -11.51
N ALA A 109 1.34 -13.86 -10.37
CA ALA A 109 0.70 -12.63 -9.93
C ALA A 109 0.85 -11.48 -10.95
N ARG A 110 2.05 -11.29 -11.51
CA ARG A 110 2.29 -10.31 -12.58
C ARG A 110 1.50 -10.62 -13.85
N HIS A 111 1.52 -11.89 -14.29
CA HIS A 111 0.78 -12.32 -15.47
C HIS A 111 -0.72 -12.06 -15.32
N ASN A 112 -1.30 -12.49 -14.20
CA ASN A 112 -2.72 -12.28 -13.91
C ASN A 112 -3.08 -10.79 -13.86
N MET A 113 -2.25 -9.97 -13.24
CA MET A 113 -2.45 -8.51 -13.19
C MET A 113 -2.43 -7.89 -14.60
N ALA A 114 -1.47 -8.28 -15.44
CA ALA A 114 -1.41 -7.81 -16.82
C ALA A 114 -2.65 -8.22 -17.64
N VAL A 115 -3.10 -9.46 -17.50
CA VAL A 115 -4.32 -9.97 -18.15
C VAL A 115 -5.55 -9.20 -17.67
N GLN A 116 -5.69 -8.95 -16.36
CA GLN A 116 -6.81 -8.18 -15.80
C GLN A 116 -6.84 -6.75 -16.31
N LEU A 117 -5.68 -6.07 -16.34
CA LEU A 117 -5.57 -4.71 -16.87
C LEU A 117 -5.90 -4.65 -18.36
N TYR A 118 -5.41 -5.63 -19.15
CA TYR A 118 -5.71 -5.72 -20.58
C TYR A 118 -7.21 -5.91 -20.83
N LYS A 119 -7.84 -6.89 -20.15
CA LYS A 119 -9.29 -7.12 -20.26
C LYS A 119 -10.09 -5.87 -19.93
N TYR A 120 -9.77 -5.22 -18.81
CA TYR A 120 -10.41 -3.97 -18.42
C TYR A 120 -10.26 -2.90 -19.50
N ALA A 121 -9.08 -2.74 -20.09
CA ALA A 121 -8.84 -1.77 -21.16
C ALA A 121 -9.64 -2.08 -22.43
N THR A 122 -9.82 -3.36 -22.79
CA THR A 122 -10.59 -3.77 -23.98
C THR A 122 -12.10 -3.73 -23.80
N GLU A 123 -12.58 -3.85 -22.56
CA GLU A 123 -14.01 -3.87 -22.22
C GLU A 123 -14.53 -2.49 -21.81
N LYS A 124 -13.65 -1.52 -21.58
CA LYS A 124 -14.04 -0.17 -21.20
C LYS A 124 -14.69 0.53 -22.40
N PRO A 125 -15.96 0.97 -22.31
CA PRO A 125 -16.53 1.81 -23.34
C PRO A 125 -15.72 3.11 -23.43
N ASP A 126 -15.53 3.62 -24.64
CA ASP A 126 -14.93 4.95 -24.85
C ASP A 126 -15.67 5.95 -23.96
N ILE A 127 -14.92 6.61 -23.09
CA ILE A 127 -15.47 7.69 -22.26
C ILE A 127 -15.82 8.82 -23.23
N GLN A 128 -17.10 8.92 -23.59
CA GLN A 128 -17.68 10.08 -24.29
C GLN A 128 -17.80 11.26 -23.34
#